data_AF-A0A9W7B052-F1
#
_entry.id   AF-A0A9W7B052-F1
#
_cell.length_a   1.000
_cell.length_b   1.000
_cell.length_c   1.000
_cell.angle_alpha   90.00
_cell.angle_beta   90.00
_cell.angle_gamma   90.00
#
_symmetry.space_group_name_H-M   'P 1'
#
loop_
_entity.id
_entity.type
_entity.pdbx_description
1 polymer ?
#
loop_
_entity_poly.entity_id
_entity_poly.type
_entity_poly.pdbx_seq_one_letter_code
_entity_poly.pdbx_strand_id
1 'polypeptide(L)'
;MPPHPANSDDPIVLTDDMDLDTTPTPPPPSSTQPWVEKYRPKSVEAVKHQTQTSNSLSAAIKSNELPHLLFYGPPGTGKTSMALALTHQLYPPTLYKSRVLEMNASDERGLSTVRNKIKTFANLTVTTPSPTDLSTHPCPPFKLIILDESDTLTTDAQSALRRIIESHSKVTRFLLICNYVSRIIMPLASRCSKFRFTPLPSEAVVSKLSEISLSENLNVQEGVYELINRLSEGDMRSAVTTLQSSSNINGKVITKDIVLMTSGDIPAKDMEGLMKELKGGRYEGMQREVGDLIAGGWSGSLILKGLSDLVVESGMGDLGKAEVCLKVGEAERRLIEGGEEWLVIMDVGGCVMKGFRETN
;
A
#
# COMPACT_ATOMS: atom_id res chain seq x y z
N MET A 1 -79.85 -44.02 33.39
CA MET A 1 -80.84 -42.92 33.53
C MET A 1 -80.07 -41.65 33.90
N PRO A 2 -80.46 -40.48 33.36
CA PRO A 2 -79.64 -39.28 33.00
C PRO A 2 -79.39 -38.33 34.22
N PRO A 3 -78.88 -37.06 34.16
CA PRO A 3 -78.64 -36.11 33.03
C PRO A 3 -77.40 -35.14 33.08
N HIS A 4 -77.33 -34.25 32.07
CA HIS A 4 -76.61 -32.94 31.86
C HIS A 4 -76.66 -31.91 33.05
N PRO A 5 -76.18 -30.62 32.98
CA PRO A 5 -75.57 -29.75 31.91
C PRO A 5 -74.29 -28.94 32.38
N ALA A 6 -73.45 -28.30 31.54
CA ALA A 6 -73.47 -27.04 30.74
C ALA A 6 -72.91 -25.74 31.41
N ASN A 7 -72.22 -24.98 30.55
CA ASN A 7 -71.96 -23.53 30.47
C ASN A 7 -70.72 -22.86 31.11
N SER A 8 -69.94 -22.30 30.17
CA SER A 8 -69.10 -21.10 30.19
C SER A 8 -69.88 -19.83 30.53
N ASP A 9 -69.22 -18.89 31.24
CA ASP A 9 -69.03 -17.49 30.82
C ASP A 9 -68.13 -16.73 31.84
N ASP A 10 -67.27 -15.90 31.26
CA ASP A 10 -66.28 -14.90 31.73
C ASP A 10 -66.83 -13.78 32.68
N PRO A 11 -66.11 -12.66 33.05
CA PRO A 11 -64.68 -12.23 32.86
C PRO A 11 -64.03 -11.46 34.07
N ILE A 12 -62.80 -10.92 33.84
CA ILE A 12 -62.24 -9.58 34.22
C ILE A 12 -60.97 -9.52 35.14
N VAL A 13 -59.85 -9.21 34.47
CA VAL A 13 -58.72 -8.27 34.78
C VAL A 13 -57.70 -8.59 35.88
N LEU A 14 -56.45 -8.79 35.45
CA LEU A 14 -55.25 -8.17 36.04
C LEU A 14 -54.26 -7.80 34.92
N THR A 15 -53.93 -6.51 34.84
CA THR A 15 -52.93 -5.88 33.97
C THR A 15 -51.57 -5.92 34.67
N ASP A 16 -50.57 -6.56 34.07
CA ASP A 16 -49.15 -6.39 34.41
C ASP A 16 -48.43 -5.81 33.19
N ASP A 17 -48.16 -4.50 33.24
CA ASP A 17 -47.28 -3.79 32.33
C ASP A 17 -45.81 -4.15 32.67
N MET A 18 -45.17 -4.94 31.81
CA MET A 18 -43.72 -5.05 31.72
C MET A 18 -43.28 -4.53 30.36
N ASP A 19 -42.94 -3.24 30.31
CA ASP A 19 -42.31 -2.58 29.17
C ASP A 19 -40.94 -3.23 28.89
N LEU A 20 -40.90 -4.15 27.92
CA LEU A 20 -39.68 -4.55 27.23
C LEU A 20 -39.26 -3.40 26.32
N ASP A 21 -38.29 -2.63 26.82
CA ASP A 21 -37.53 -1.60 26.13
C ASP A 21 -37.11 -2.05 24.72
N THR A 22 -37.89 -1.66 23.72
CA THR A 22 -37.61 -1.86 22.30
C THR A 22 -36.77 -0.70 21.79
N THR A 23 -35.54 -0.58 22.30
CA THR A 23 -34.53 0.18 21.58
C THR A 23 -34.16 -0.60 20.31
N PRO A 24 -34.27 -0.01 19.11
CA PRO A 24 -33.82 -0.68 17.90
C PRO A 24 -32.30 -0.85 18.04
N THR A 25 -31.87 -2.11 18.10
CA THR A 25 -30.46 -2.48 17.99
C THR A 25 -29.89 -1.76 16.75
N PRO A 26 -28.78 -1.03 16.89
CA PRO A 26 -28.19 -0.33 15.76
C PRO A 26 -27.91 -1.35 14.65
N PRO A 27 -28.17 -1.01 13.38
CA PRO A 27 -27.86 -1.91 12.27
C PRO A 27 -26.39 -2.32 12.38
N PRO A 28 -26.06 -3.60 12.13
CA PRO A 28 -24.67 -4.04 12.16
C PRO A 28 -23.86 -3.10 11.25
N PRO A 29 -22.66 -2.65 11.67
CA PRO A 29 -21.86 -1.76 10.86
C PRO A 29 -21.70 -2.42 9.48
N SER A 30 -22.23 -1.77 8.44
CA SER A 30 -21.98 -2.15 7.06
C SER A 30 -20.50 -2.43 6.95
N SER A 31 -20.09 -3.63 6.58
CA SER A 31 -18.67 -4.02 6.54
C SER A 31 -17.89 -2.96 5.75
N THR A 32 -17.25 -2.03 6.45
CA THR A 32 -16.66 -0.83 5.85
C THR A 32 -15.34 -1.25 5.23
N GLN A 33 -15.44 -1.83 4.03
CA GLN A 33 -14.28 -2.21 3.24
C GLN A 33 -13.37 -0.99 3.09
N PRO A 34 -12.05 -1.11 3.40
CA PRO A 34 -11.10 -0.03 3.21
C PRO A 34 -11.17 0.52 1.79
N TRP A 35 -11.03 1.83 1.62
CA TRP A 35 -11.15 2.48 0.30
C TRP A 35 -10.10 1.98 -0.69
N VAL A 36 -8.93 1.59 -0.20
CA VAL A 36 -7.87 0.94 -0.99
C VAL A 36 -8.40 -0.29 -1.73
N GLU A 37 -9.24 -1.11 -1.09
CA GLU A 37 -9.83 -2.29 -1.71
C GLU A 37 -11.11 -1.96 -2.49
N LYS A 38 -11.94 -1.07 -1.95
CA LYS A 38 -13.20 -0.64 -2.59
C LYS A 38 -12.96 -0.03 -3.97
N TYR A 39 -11.93 0.81 -4.10
CA TYR A 39 -11.55 1.50 -5.33
C TYR A 39 -10.41 0.82 -6.11
N ARG A 40 -10.06 -0.41 -5.75
CA ARG A 40 -9.07 -1.21 -6.48
C ARG A 40 -9.50 -1.36 -7.95
N PRO A 41 -8.62 -1.08 -8.93
CA PRO A 41 -8.92 -1.27 -10.35
C PRO A 41 -9.35 -2.72 -10.65
N LYS A 42 -10.46 -2.87 -11.38
CA LYS A 42 -11.01 -4.19 -11.76
C LYS A 42 -10.62 -4.65 -13.16
N SER A 43 -10.05 -3.75 -13.97
CA SER A 43 -9.59 -4.02 -15.34
C SER A 43 -8.18 -3.48 -15.55
N VAL A 44 -7.44 -4.10 -16.48
CA VAL A 44 -6.07 -3.72 -16.85
C VAL A 44 -6.05 -2.27 -17.36
N GLU A 45 -7.10 -1.88 -18.09
CA GLU A 45 -7.29 -0.53 -18.64
C GLU A 45 -7.59 0.52 -17.55
N ALA A 46 -8.16 0.12 -16.42
CA ALA A 46 -8.45 1.02 -15.30
C ALA A 46 -7.19 1.35 -14.47
N VAL A 47 -6.08 0.63 -14.66
CA VAL A 47 -4.80 0.97 -14.04
C VAL A 47 -4.17 2.12 -14.82
N LYS A 48 -4.57 3.34 -14.47
CA LYS A 48 -4.12 4.56 -15.13
C LYS A 48 -2.59 4.71 -15.04
N HIS A 49 -1.99 5.32 -16.07
CA HIS A 49 -0.57 5.74 -16.13
C HIS A 49 0.48 4.63 -16.27
N GLN A 50 0.08 3.38 -16.51
CA GLN A 50 0.97 2.29 -16.93
C GLN A 50 0.68 1.88 -18.39
N THR A 51 0.52 2.85 -19.30
CA THR A 51 0.00 2.64 -20.66
C THR A 51 0.80 1.65 -21.49
N GLN A 52 2.14 1.64 -21.39
CA GLN A 52 2.96 0.66 -22.09
C GLN A 52 2.72 -0.76 -21.58
N THR A 53 2.63 -0.92 -20.27
CA THR A 53 2.36 -2.19 -19.59
C THR A 53 0.95 -2.67 -19.89
N SER A 54 -0.05 -1.80 -19.77
CA SER A 54 -1.45 -2.14 -20.06
C SER A 54 -1.62 -2.56 -21.52
N ASN A 55 -1.07 -1.81 -22.48
CA ASN A 55 -1.19 -2.14 -23.90
C ASN A 55 -0.53 -3.48 -24.24
N SER A 56 0.65 -3.75 -23.68
CA SER A 56 1.36 -5.02 -23.87
C SER A 56 0.59 -6.20 -23.27
N LEU A 57 0.01 -6.02 -22.08
CA LEU A 57 -0.79 -7.05 -21.40
C LEU A 57 -2.13 -7.28 -22.12
N SER A 58 -2.83 -6.22 -22.54
CA SER A 58 -4.07 -6.33 -23.31
C SER A 58 -3.84 -7.01 -24.66
N ALA A 59 -2.67 -6.82 -25.29
CA ALA A 59 -2.28 -7.57 -26.48
C ALA A 59 -2.03 -9.06 -26.17
N ALA A 60 -1.32 -9.36 -25.08
CA ALA A 60 -1.05 -10.74 -24.65
C ALA A 60 -2.31 -11.51 -24.23
N ILE A 61 -3.31 -10.83 -23.66
CA ILE A 61 -4.63 -11.39 -23.36
C ILE A 61 -5.33 -11.79 -24.67
N LYS A 62 -5.32 -10.91 -25.69
CA LYS A 62 -5.97 -11.17 -26.98
C LYS A 62 -5.32 -12.30 -27.77
N SER A 63 -4.00 -12.46 -27.67
CA SER A 63 -3.28 -13.54 -28.35
C SER A 63 -3.33 -14.88 -27.59
N ASN A 64 -3.85 -14.92 -26.37
CA ASN A 64 -3.75 -16.07 -25.46
C ASN A 64 -2.31 -16.57 -25.21
N GLU A 65 -1.31 -15.75 -25.52
CA GLU A 65 0.11 -16.06 -25.35
C GLU A 65 0.70 -15.16 -24.27
N LEU A 66 0.52 -15.58 -23.01
CA LEU A 66 1.12 -14.89 -21.87
C LEU A 66 2.49 -15.53 -21.56
N PRO A 67 3.61 -14.77 -21.56
CA PRO A 67 4.87 -15.27 -21.03
C PRO A 67 4.84 -15.33 -19.48
N HIS A 68 5.90 -15.82 -18.85
CA HIS A 68 6.09 -15.54 -17.42
C HIS A 68 6.31 -14.03 -17.25
N LEU A 69 5.77 -13.44 -16.19
CA LEU A 69 5.76 -12.00 -15.96
C LEU A 69 6.53 -11.66 -14.69
N LEU A 70 7.25 -10.53 -14.71
CA LEU A 70 7.90 -9.94 -13.55
C LEU A 70 7.52 -8.47 -13.44
N PHE A 71 6.69 -8.14 -12.45
CA PHE A 71 6.28 -6.78 -12.13
C PHE A 71 7.17 -6.23 -11.01
N TYR A 72 7.85 -5.11 -11.27
CA TYR A 72 8.74 -4.52 -10.29
C TYR A 72 8.63 -3.00 -10.24
N GLY A 73 8.84 -2.41 -9.07
CA GLY A 73 8.77 -0.97 -8.87
C GLY A 73 8.37 -0.59 -7.43
N PRO A 74 8.30 0.71 -7.11
CA PRO A 74 7.94 1.19 -5.77
C PRO A 74 6.58 0.66 -5.27
N PRO A 75 6.33 0.65 -3.95
CA PRO A 75 5.03 0.31 -3.39
C PRO A 75 3.92 1.24 -3.90
N GLY A 76 2.67 0.81 -3.81
CA GLY A 76 1.52 1.66 -4.18
C GLY A 76 1.32 1.97 -5.66
N THR A 77 2.21 1.50 -6.55
CA THR A 77 2.16 1.76 -8.00
C THR A 77 1.18 0.89 -8.79
N GLY A 78 0.42 0.02 -8.10
CA GLY A 78 -0.63 -0.80 -8.72
C GLY A 78 -0.19 -2.18 -9.23
N LYS A 79 1.00 -2.69 -8.86
CA LYS A 79 1.50 -4.01 -9.29
C LYS A 79 0.53 -5.16 -9.01
N THR A 80 0.13 -5.34 -7.74
CA THR A 80 -0.82 -6.40 -7.33
C THR A 80 -2.20 -6.17 -7.94
N SER A 81 -2.66 -4.92 -8.02
CA SER A 81 -3.94 -4.58 -8.67
C SER A 81 -3.94 -4.93 -10.16
N MET A 82 -2.84 -4.70 -10.87
CA MET A 82 -2.67 -5.08 -12.27
C MET A 82 -2.68 -6.60 -12.44
N ALA A 83 -1.99 -7.33 -11.55
CA ALA A 83 -1.97 -8.79 -11.57
C ALA A 83 -3.36 -9.41 -11.37
N LEU A 84 -4.13 -8.88 -10.40
CA LEU A 84 -5.51 -9.31 -10.13
C LEU A 84 -6.49 -8.90 -11.24
N ALA A 85 -6.33 -7.71 -11.81
CA ALA A 85 -7.14 -7.29 -12.95
C ALA A 85 -6.89 -8.19 -14.18
N LEU A 86 -5.63 -8.56 -14.41
CA LEU A 86 -5.25 -9.51 -15.46
C LEU A 86 -5.89 -10.89 -15.24
N THR A 87 -5.88 -11.42 -14.01
CA THR A 87 -6.51 -12.73 -13.74
C THR A 87 -8.01 -12.71 -13.89
N HIS A 88 -8.69 -11.65 -13.43
CA HIS A 88 -10.13 -11.49 -13.60
C HIS A 88 -10.55 -11.32 -15.07
N GLN A 89 -9.68 -10.78 -15.92
CA GLN A 89 -9.96 -10.71 -17.36
C GLN A 89 -9.73 -12.06 -18.06
N LEU A 90 -8.70 -12.82 -17.66
CA LEU A 90 -8.35 -14.10 -18.27
C LEU A 90 -9.29 -15.24 -17.87
N TYR A 91 -9.72 -15.28 -16.61
CA TYR A 91 -10.46 -16.40 -16.05
C TYR A 91 -11.80 -15.95 -15.45
N PRO A 92 -12.88 -16.72 -15.68
CA PRO A 92 -14.17 -16.46 -15.06
C PRO A 92 -14.11 -16.77 -13.55
N PRO A 93 -15.00 -16.17 -12.75
CA PRO A 93 -15.09 -16.43 -11.31
C PRO A 93 -15.27 -17.92 -10.95
N THR A 94 -15.94 -18.69 -11.81
CA THR A 94 -16.17 -20.14 -11.67
C THR A 94 -14.86 -20.95 -11.67
N LEU A 95 -13.90 -20.54 -12.51
CA LEU A 95 -12.62 -21.23 -12.70
C LEU A 95 -11.46 -20.56 -11.94
N TYR A 96 -11.69 -19.43 -11.30
CA TYR A 96 -10.63 -18.65 -10.65
C TYR A 96 -9.83 -19.50 -9.67
N LYS A 97 -10.51 -20.21 -8.76
CA LYS A 97 -9.85 -21.05 -7.73
C LYS A 97 -9.09 -22.26 -8.29
N SER A 98 -9.45 -22.75 -9.47
CA SER A 98 -8.77 -23.90 -10.11
C SER A 98 -7.66 -23.46 -11.05
N ARG A 99 -7.72 -22.23 -11.58
CA ARG A 99 -6.76 -21.69 -12.55
C ARG A 99 -5.75 -20.71 -11.97
N VAL A 100 -6.05 -20.08 -10.84
CA VAL A 100 -5.20 -19.06 -10.22
C VAL A 100 -4.81 -19.50 -8.81
N LEU A 101 -3.50 -19.47 -8.54
CA LEU A 101 -2.95 -19.57 -7.19
C LEU A 101 -2.26 -18.26 -6.85
N GLU A 102 -2.81 -17.54 -5.88
CA GLU A 102 -2.19 -16.36 -5.30
C GLU A 102 -1.51 -16.74 -3.98
N MET A 103 -0.26 -16.32 -3.80
CA MET A 103 0.42 -16.43 -2.52
C MET A 103 1.34 -15.23 -2.31
N ASN A 104 1.44 -14.80 -1.06
CA ASN A 104 2.44 -13.86 -0.61
C ASN A 104 3.69 -14.63 -0.15
N ALA A 105 4.84 -14.33 -0.75
CA ALA A 105 6.09 -15.02 -0.46
C ALA A 105 6.60 -14.76 0.97
N SER A 106 6.24 -13.63 1.58
CA SER A 106 6.69 -13.26 2.93
C SER A 106 5.92 -13.96 4.05
N ASP A 107 4.65 -14.30 3.82
CA ASP A 107 3.78 -14.99 4.79
C ASP A 107 4.14 -16.48 4.92
N GLU A 108 4.51 -17.12 3.81
CA GLU A 108 4.91 -18.53 3.76
C GLU A 108 6.43 -18.68 3.85
N ARG A 109 7.04 -18.28 4.98
CA ARG A 109 8.51 -18.27 5.19
C ARG A 109 9.19 -19.65 5.04
N GLY A 110 8.42 -20.74 5.05
CA GLY A 110 8.95 -22.08 4.83
C GLY A 110 9.23 -22.35 3.35
N LEU A 111 10.50 -22.33 2.95
CA LEU A 111 11.00 -22.75 1.63
C LEU A 111 10.35 -24.05 1.12
N SER A 112 10.18 -25.03 2.01
CA SER A 112 9.56 -26.32 1.69
C SER A 112 8.06 -26.20 1.42
N THR A 113 7.33 -25.39 2.19
CA THR A 113 5.89 -25.20 2.07
C THR A 113 5.51 -24.52 0.76
N VAL A 114 6.16 -23.40 0.43
CA VAL A 114 5.94 -22.66 -0.82
C VAL A 114 6.24 -23.56 -2.02
N ARG A 115 7.40 -24.23 -2.00
CA ARG A 115 7.80 -25.14 -3.07
C ARG A 115 6.79 -26.27 -3.27
N ASN A 116 6.32 -26.89 -2.18
CA ASN A 116 5.38 -27.99 -2.25
C ASN A 116 4.01 -27.52 -2.74
N LYS A 117 3.48 -26.39 -2.26
CA LYS A 117 2.21 -25.84 -2.75
C LYS A 117 2.27 -25.48 -4.23
N ILE A 118 3.31 -24.75 -4.65
CA ILE A 118 3.53 -24.41 -6.06
C ILE A 118 3.63 -25.67 -6.91
N LYS A 119 4.41 -26.68 -6.47
CA LYS A 119 4.58 -27.92 -7.22
C LYS A 119 3.28 -28.72 -7.32
N THR A 120 2.53 -28.85 -6.22
CA THR A 120 1.23 -29.53 -6.20
C THR A 120 0.27 -28.84 -7.15
N PHE A 121 0.15 -27.51 -7.06
CA PHE A 121 -0.74 -26.75 -7.95
C PHE A 121 -0.29 -26.81 -9.41
N ALA A 122 1.02 -26.70 -9.69
CA ALA A 122 1.57 -26.80 -11.04
C ALA A 122 1.32 -28.18 -11.67
N ASN A 123 1.28 -29.24 -10.87
CA ASN A 123 0.97 -30.62 -11.29
C ASN A 123 -0.53 -30.89 -11.51
N LEU A 124 -1.45 -30.08 -10.97
CA LEU A 124 -2.88 -30.28 -11.19
C LEU A 124 -3.21 -30.20 -12.69
N THR A 125 -4.13 -31.03 -13.15
CA THR A 125 -4.61 -30.94 -14.54
C THR A 125 -5.41 -29.66 -14.74
N VAL A 126 -5.27 -29.10 -15.93
CA VAL A 126 -5.94 -27.86 -16.33
C VAL A 126 -7.43 -28.15 -16.51
N THR A 127 -8.30 -27.56 -15.69
CA THR A 127 -9.76 -27.81 -15.74
C THR A 127 -10.34 -27.33 -17.06
N THR A 128 -11.13 -28.15 -17.75
CA THR A 128 -11.79 -27.78 -19.01
C THR A 128 -12.88 -26.74 -18.76
N PRO A 129 -12.85 -25.58 -19.47
CA PRO A 129 -13.88 -24.56 -19.34
C PRO A 129 -15.21 -25.04 -19.95
N SER A 130 -16.33 -24.57 -19.39
CA SER A 130 -17.64 -24.81 -19.98
C SER A 130 -17.86 -23.92 -21.23
N PRO A 131 -18.81 -24.27 -22.13
CA PRO A 131 -19.13 -23.41 -23.28
C PRO A 131 -19.56 -21.99 -22.87
N THR A 132 -20.21 -21.85 -21.72
CA THR A 132 -20.59 -20.55 -21.14
C THR A 132 -19.39 -19.74 -20.68
N ASP A 133 -18.37 -20.37 -20.09
CA ASP A 133 -17.14 -19.69 -19.66
C ASP A 133 -16.39 -19.11 -20.87
N LEU A 134 -16.28 -19.87 -21.96
CA LEU A 134 -15.61 -19.46 -23.20
C LEU A 134 -16.31 -18.29 -23.91
N SER A 135 -17.61 -18.10 -23.68
CA SER A 135 -18.35 -16.96 -24.22
C SER A 135 -18.08 -15.65 -23.48
N THR A 136 -17.63 -15.74 -22.22
CA THR A 136 -17.43 -14.58 -21.33
C THR A 136 -15.96 -14.19 -21.18
N HIS A 137 -15.05 -15.16 -21.20
CA HIS A 137 -13.62 -14.96 -20.98
C HIS A 137 -12.76 -15.82 -21.93
N PRO A 138 -11.54 -15.38 -22.29
CA PRO A 138 -10.65 -16.12 -23.19
C PRO A 138 -10.26 -17.53 -22.70
N CYS A 139 -10.19 -17.73 -21.37
CA CYS A 139 -9.89 -19.00 -20.70
C CYS A 139 -8.70 -19.76 -21.32
N PRO A 140 -7.47 -19.21 -21.27
CA PRO A 140 -6.33 -19.84 -21.92
C PRO A 140 -6.00 -21.23 -21.35
N PRO A 141 -5.30 -22.10 -22.11
CA PRO A 141 -5.01 -23.49 -21.73
C PRO A 141 -3.84 -23.62 -20.73
N PHE A 142 -3.66 -22.63 -19.85
CA PHE A 142 -2.68 -22.65 -18.77
C PHE A 142 -3.30 -22.18 -17.44
N LYS A 143 -2.57 -22.40 -16.34
CA LYS A 143 -2.86 -21.85 -15.00
C LYS A 143 -1.94 -20.67 -14.73
N LEU A 144 -2.31 -19.79 -13.81
CA LEU A 144 -1.45 -18.69 -13.37
C LEU A 144 -1.12 -18.83 -11.88
N ILE A 145 0.15 -18.66 -11.55
CA ILE A 145 0.62 -18.55 -10.16
C ILE A 145 1.12 -17.11 -9.96
N ILE A 146 0.54 -16.40 -9.01
CA ILE A 146 0.95 -15.06 -8.58
C ILE A 146 1.76 -15.22 -7.30
N LEU A 147 3.01 -14.73 -7.32
CA LEU A 147 3.88 -14.66 -6.15
C LEU A 147 4.11 -13.18 -5.81
N ASP A 148 3.39 -12.68 -4.80
CA ASP A 148 3.64 -11.33 -4.29
C ASP A 148 4.87 -11.30 -3.37
N GLU A 149 5.54 -10.15 -3.28
CA GLU A 149 6.76 -9.94 -2.48
C GLU A 149 7.88 -10.96 -2.76
N SER A 150 8.06 -11.33 -4.03
CA SER A 150 9.04 -12.33 -4.47
C SER A 150 10.50 -11.96 -4.17
N ASP A 151 10.80 -10.69 -3.86
CA ASP A 151 12.11 -10.20 -3.41
C ASP A 151 12.46 -10.62 -1.98
N THR A 152 11.49 -11.09 -1.19
CA THR A 152 11.71 -11.65 0.14
C THR A 152 12.19 -13.10 0.12
N LEU A 153 12.10 -13.77 -1.04
CA LEU A 153 12.52 -15.16 -1.20
C LEU A 153 14.04 -15.30 -1.12
N THR A 154 14.51 -16.32 -0.40
CA THR A 154 15.92 -16.70 -0.38
C THR A 154 16.41 -17.13 -1.76
N THR A 155 17.72 -17.01 -2.00
CA THR A 155 18.36 -17.42 -3.27
C THR A 155 18.09 -18.88 -3.63
N ASP A 156 18.01 -19.75 -2.62
CA ASP A 156 17.72 -21.17 -2.78
C ASP A 156 16.26 -21.40 -3.18
N ALA A 157 15.32 -20.64 -2.62
CA ALA A 157 13.92 -20.65 -3.01
C ALA A 157 13.73 -20.24 -4.46
N GLN A 158 14.37 -19.15 -4.86
CA GLN A 158 14.31 -18.67 -6.24
C GLN A 158 14.95 -19.66 -7.22
N SER A 159 16.02 -20.34 -6.81
CA SER A 159 16.67 -21.39 -7.62
C SER A 159 15.77 -22.62 -7.79
N ALA A 160 15.03 -23.01 -6.76
CA ALA A 160 14.04 -24.08 -6.85
C ALA A 160 12.86 -23.67 -7.73
N LEU A 161 12.35 -22.44 -7.57
CA LEU A 161 11.27 -21.87 -8.36
C LEU A 161 11.60 -21.84 -9.85
N ARG A 162 12.84 -21.46 -10.22
CA ARG A 162 13.34 -21.51 -11.59
C ARG A 162 13.13 -22.90 -12.23
N ARG A 163 13.50 -23.98 -11.52
CA ARG A 163 13.35 -25.36 -12.05
C ARG A 163 11.88 -25.71 -12.30
N ILE A 164 10.99 -25.24 -11.43
CA ILE A 164 9.54 -25.45 -11.56
C ILE A 164 8.99 -24.69 -12.77
N ILE A 165 9.39 -23.42 -12.94
CA ILE A 165 9.04 -22.58 -14.10
C ILE A 165 9.45 -23.27 -15.40
N GLU A 166 10.69 -23.76 -15.48
CA GLU A 166 11.17 -24.46 -16.68
C GLU A 166 10.35 -25.73 -16.97
N SER A 167 10.12 -26.56 -15.94
CA SER A 167 9.46 -27.86 -16.09
C SER A 167 7.97 -27.76 -16.42
N HIS A 168 7.28 -26.71 -15.95
CA HIS A 168 5.82 -26.55 -16.09
C HIS A 168 5.42 -25.39 -17.03
N SER A 169 6.37 -24.85 -17.78
CA SER A 169 6.18 -23.75 -18.74
C SER A 169 5.14 -24.02 -19.83
N LYS A 170 4.69 -25.26 -20.04
CA LYS A 170 3.61 -25.56 -21.00
C LYS A 170 2.22 -25.31 -20.42
N VAL A 171 2.01 -25.60 -19.14
CA VAL A 171 0.68 -25.64 -18.49
C VAL A 171 0.50 -24.59 -17.40
N THR A 172 1.58 -23.95 -16.95
CA THR A 172 1.56 -22.97 -15.87
C THR A 172 2.37 -21.74 -16.27
N ARG A 173 1.82 -20.56 -16.01
CA ARG A 173 2.49 -19.25 -16.10
C ARG A 173 2.70 -18.71 -14.69
N PHE A 174 3.76 -17.92 -14.55
CA PHE A 174 4.15 -17.33 -13.28
C PHE A 174 4.13 -15.82 -13.44
N LEU A 175 3.58 -15.12 -12.45
CA LEU A 175 3.59 -13.68 -12.31
C LEU A 175 4.25 -13.36 -10.98
N LEU A 176 5.48 -12.86 -11.06
CA LEU A 176 6.27 -12.47 -9.90
C LEU A 176 6.09 -10.98 -9.67
N ILE A 177 5.83 -10.58 -8.43
CA ILE A 177 5.75 -9.17 -8.03
C ILE A 177 6.85 -8.91 -7.01
N CYS A 178 7.62 -7.84 -7.19
CA CYS A 178 8.62 -7.41 -6.22
C CYS A 178 8.77 -5.88 -6.21
N ASN A 179 9.42 -5.34 -5.18
CA ASN A 179 9.80 -3.94 -5.18
C ASN A 179 11.17 -3.76 -5.84
N TYR A 180 12.10 -4.68 -5.55
CA TYR A 180 13.48 -4.60 -6.04
C TYR A 180 13.83 -5.76 -6.97
N VAL A 181 13.95 -5.46 -8.27
CA VAL A 181 14.40 -6.45 -9.27
C VAL A 181 15.81 -7.00 -8.97
N SER A 182 16.66 -6.21 -8.30
CA SER A 182 18.02 -6.60 -7.90
C SER A 182 18.06 -7.71 -6.83
N ARG A 183 16.95 -7.97 -6.13
CA ARG A 183 16.81 -9.08 -5.18
C ARG A 183 16.39 -10.39 -5.86
N ILE A 184 16.02 -10.34 -7.14
CA ILE A 184 15.67 -11.51 -7.94
C ILE A 184 16.91 -12.03 -8.66
N ILE A 185 17.19 -13.33 -8.56
CA ILE A 185 18.33 -13.96 -9.23
C ILE A 185 18.19 -13.81 -10.75
N MET A 186 19.28 -13.44 -11.42
CA MET A 186 19.30 -13.22 -12.88
C MET A 186 18.76 -14.43 -13.70
N PRO A 187 19.04 -15.70 -13.32
CA PRO A 187 18.46 -16.85 -14.00
C PRO A 187 16.92 -16.91 -13.95
N LEU A 188 16.30 -16.39 -12.89
CA LEU A 188 14.84 -16.32 -12.79
C LEU A 188 14.30 -15.14 -13.60
N ALA A 189 14.90 -13.95 -13.43
CA ALA A 189 14.49 -12.73 -14.14
C ALA A 189 14.57 -12.87 -15.67
N SER A 190 15.57 -13.58 -16.20
CA SER A 190 15.75 -13.83 -17.63
C SER A 190 14.65 -14.68 -18.29
N ARG A 191 13.85 -15.40 -17.50
CA ARG A 191 12.73 -16.24 -17.99
C ARG A 191 11.39 -15.50 -17.99
N CYS A 192 11.37 -14.27 -17.48
CA CYS A 192 10.16 -13.47 -17.31
C CYS A 192 10.23 -12.22 -18.18
N SER A 193 9.12 -11.84 -18.78
CA SER A 193 8.92 -10.51 -19.36
C SER A 193 8.79 -9.49 -18.22
N LYS A 194 9.70 -8.51 -18.23
CA LYS A 194 9.85 -7.52 -17.17
C LYS A 194 9.00 -6.30 -17.44
N PHE A 195 8.17 -5.92 -16.48
CA PHE A 195 7.37 -4.70 -16.52
C PHE A 195 7.74 -3.82 -15.34
N ARG A 196 8.27 -2.63 -15.65
CA ARG A 196 8.63 -1.62 -14.67
C ARG A 196 7.42 -0.76 -14.34
N PHE A 197 7.08 -0.68 -13.07
CA PHE A 197 6.10 0.25 -12.54
C PHE A 197 6.84 1.45 -11.94
N THR A 198 6.55 2.63 -12.46
CA THR A 198 7.04 3.90 -11.93
C THR A 198 6.06 4.49 -10.92
N PRO A 199 6.51 5.36 -10.00
CA PRO A 199 5.62 6.21 -9.23
C PRO A 199 4.59 6.90 -10.11
N LEU A 200 3.38 7.06 -9.58
CA LEU A 200 2.31 7.72 -10.33
C LEU A 200 2.59 9.22 -10.43
N PRO A 201 2.35 9.84 -11.60
CA PRO A 201 2.46 11.29 -11.72
C PRO A 201 1.37 11.97 -10.91
N SER A 202 1.65 13.20 -10.46
CA SER A 202 0.75 13.98 -9.59
C SER A 202 -0.68 14.08 -10.14
N GLU A 203 -0.83 14.29 -11.44
CA GLU A 203 -2.13 14.36 -12.13
C GLU A 203 -2.96 13.08 -11.95
N ALA A 204 -2.32 11.91 -12.00
CA ALA A 204 -2.98 10.62 -11.84
C ALA A 204 -3.56 10.45 -10.44
N VAL A 205 -2.75 10.79 -9.44
CA VAL A 205 -3.11 10.66 -8.02
C VAL A 205 -4.24 11.62 -7.70
N VAL A 206 -4.11 12.91 -8.07
CA VAL A 206 -5.12 13.94 -7.84
C VAL A 206 -6.43 13.57 -8.56
N SER A 207 -6.38 13.12 -9.82
CA SER A 207 -7.57 12.67 -10.55
C SER A 207 -8.28 11.53 -9.81
N LYS A 208 -7.55 10.54 -9.30
CA LYS A 208 -8.14 9.42 -8.57
C LYS A 208 -8.69 9.83 -7.21
N LEU A 209 -8.00 10.70 -6.47
CA LEU A 209 -8.48 11.23 -5.18
C LEU A 209 -9.75 12.05 -5.36
N SER A 210 -9.85 12.82 -6.45
CA SER A 210 -11.06 13.57 -6.81
C SER A 210 -12.24 12.63 -7.11
N GLU A 211 -12.04 11.57 -7.89
CA GLU A 211 -13.08 10.55 -8.14
C GLU A 211 -13.60 9.91 -6.85
N ILE A 212 -12.70 9.56 -5.92
CA ILE A 212 -13.05 8.97 -4.63
C ILE A 212 -13.80 9.98 -3.77
N SER A 213 -13.34 11.23 -3.73
CA SER A 213 -13.97 12.29 -2.93
C SER A 213 -15.39 12.60 -3.39
N LEU A 214 -15.63 12.61 -4.70
CA LEU A 214 -16.97 12.73 -5.27
C LEU A 214 -17.86 11.53 -4.91
N SER A 215 -17.31 10.31 -5.00
CA SER A 215 -18.05 9.08 -4.72
C SER A 215 -18.44 8.94 -3.24
N GLU A 216 -17.59 9.42 -2.34
CA GLU A 216 -17.81 9.40 -0.87
C GLU A 216 -18.48 10.69 -0.36
N ASN A 217 -18.79 11.66 -1.24
CA ASN A 217 -19.37 12.96 -0.90
C ASN A 217 -18.54 13.76 0.13
N LEU A 218 -17.24 13.87 -0.11
CA LEU A 218 -16.30 14.64 0.72
C LEU A 218 -16.23 16.10 0.23
N ASN A 219 -16.21 17.03 1.18
CA ASN A 219 -15.90 18.43 0.98
C ASN A 219 -14.41 18.67 1.26
N VAL A 220 -13.62 18.73 0.19
CA VAL A 220 -12.16 18.84 0.27
C VAL A 220 -11.75 20.29 0.02
N GLN A 221 -10.99 20.87 0.94
CA GLN A 221 -10.43 22.22 0.79
C GLN A 221 -9.40 22.27 -0.34
N GLU A 222 -9.28 23.43 -0.99
CA GLU A 222 -8.25 23.68 -1.99
C GLU A 222 -6.82 23.43 -1.46
N GLY A 223 -5.99 22.79 -2.28
CA GLY A 223 -4.61 22.45 -1.93
C GLY A 223 -4.42 21.16 -1.12
N VAL A 224 -5.51 20.47 -0.74
CA VAL A 224 -5.44 19.21 0.01
C VAL A 224 -4.94 18.04 -0.86
N TYR A 225 -5.40 17.96 -2.12
CA TYR A 225 -4.97 16.87 -3.01
C TYR A 225 -3.49 16.96 -3.34
N GLU A 226 -2.99 18.18 -3.54
CA GLU A 226 -1.58 18.48 -3.78
C GLU A 226 -0.74 18.13 -2.54
N LEU A 227 -1.24 18.43 -1.35
CA LEU A 227 -0.61 18.06 -0.08
C LEU A 227 -0.53 16.53 0.07
N ILE A 228 -1.64 15.81 -0.12
CA ILE A 228 -1.65 14.34 -0.05
C ILE A 228 -0.70 13.74 -1.10
N ASN A 229 -0.70 14.27 -2.32
CA ASN A 229 0.19 13.80 -3.38
C ASN A 229 1.67 14.01 -3.02
N ARG A 230 2.02 15.17 -2.45
CA ARG A 230 3.38 15.45 -1.96
C ARG A 230 3.80 14.45 -0.88
N LEU A 231 2.93 14.20 0.09
CA LEU A 231 3.18 13.27 1.20
C LEU A 231 3.26 11.81 0.74
N SER A 232 2.55 11.45 -0.33
CA SER A 232 2.49 10.07 -0.80
C SER A 232 3.60 9.71 -1.78
N GLU A 233 4.35 10.68 -2.30
CA GLU A 233 5.48 10.47 -3.24
C GLU A 233 5.14 9.52 -4.42
N GLY A 234 3.90 9.58 -4.91
CA GLY A 234 3.40 8.73 -6.01
C GLY A 234 2.89 7.33 -5.61
N ASP A 235 2.76 7.04 -4.31
CA ASP A 235 2.10 5.85 -3.76
C ASP A 235 0.58 6.07 -3.65
N MET A 236 -0.21 5.41 -4.51
CA MET A 236 -1.67 5.53 -4.49
C MET A 236 -2.31 4.95 -3.23
N ARG A 237 -1.73 3.88 -2.68
CA ARG A 237 -2.26 3.20 -1.50
C ARG A 237 -2.15 4.13 -0.30
N SER A 238 -0.99 4.76 -0.12
CA SER A 238 -0.74 5.77 0.90
C SER A 238 -1.72 6.94 0.73
N ALA A 239 -1.82 7.50 -0.48
CA ALA A 239 -2.71 8.62 -0.77
C ALA A 239 -4.19 8.35 -0.41
N VAL A 240 -4.72 7.19 -0.82
CA VAL A 240 -6.11 6.79 -0.50
C VAL A 240 -6.28 6.55 1.00
N THR A 241 -5.29 5.93 1.65
CA THR A 241 -5.35 5.67 3.10
C THR A 241 -5.36 6.96 3.89
N THR A 242 -4.51 7.93 3.53
CA THR A 242 -4.46 9.26 4.14
C THR A 242 -5.79 10.00 3.96
N LEU A 243 -6.38 9.95 2.76
CA LEU A 243 -7.70 10.55 2.52
C LEU A 243 -8.80 9.90 3.35
N GLN A 244 -8.82 8.56 3.42
CA GLN A 244 -9.80 7.81 4.22
C GLN A 244 -9.66 8.13 5.71
N SER A 245 -8.44 8.07 6.24
CA SER A 245 -8.17 8.38 7.64
C SER A 245 -8.53 9.84 7.99
N SER A 246 -8.23 10.79 7.10
CA SER A 246 -8.62 12.20 7.28
C SER A 246 -10.14 12.38 7.33
N SER A 247 -10.88 11.63 6.51
CA SER A 247 -12.36 11.66 6.53
C SER A 247 -12.96 11.04 7.79
N ASN A 248 -12.30 10.05 8.39
CA ASN A 248 -12.80 9.42 9.62
C ASN A 248 -12.67 10.34 10.84
N ILE A 249 -11.71 11.28 10.84
CA ILE A 249 -11.47 12.18 11.98
C ILE A 249 -12.51 13.30 12.05
N ASN A 250 -12.76 13.99 10.93
CA ASN A 250 -13.59 15.20 10.91
C ASN A 250 -14.86 15.04 10.05
N GLY A 251 -15.20 13.81 9.68
CA GLY A 251 -16.32 13.48 8.82
C GLY A 251 -16.08 13.96 7.38
N LYS A 252 -17.03 14.71 6.83
CA LYS A 252 -17.03 15.04 5.40
C LYS A 252 -16.11 16.21 5.02
N VAL A 253 -15.56 16.98 5.96
CA VAL A 253 -14.75 18.17 5.66
C VAL A 253 -13.27 17.88 5.88
N ILE A 254 -12.47 17.97 4.81
CA ILE A 254 -11.03 17.69 4.84
C ILE A 254 -10.24 18.99 4.65
N THR A 255 -9.43 19.32 5.65
CA THR A 255 -8.51 20.47 5.66
C THR A 255 -7.05 20.01 5.64
N LYS A 256 -6.12 20.92 5.33
CA LYS A 256 -4.68 20.62 5.31
C LYS A 256 -4.15 20.17 6.68
N ASP A 257 -4.63 20.77 7.75
CA ASP A 257 -4.17 20.47 9.11
C ASP A 257 -4.49 19.02 9.50
N ILE A 258 -5.68 18.53 9.14
CA ILE A 258 -6.10 17.14 9.41
C ILE A 258 -5.21 16.16 8.65
N VAL A 259 -4.89 16.47 7.39
CA VAL A 259 -4.00 15.63 6.58
C VAL A 259 -2.62 15.54 7.22
N LEU A 260 -2.05 16.65 7.69
CA LEU A 260 -0.75 16.67 8.37
C LEU A 260 -0.78 15.87 9.68
N MET A 261 -1.85 16.00 10.47
CA MET A 261 -2.04 15.19 11.69
C MET A 261 -2.11 13.69 11.39
N THR A 262 -2.69 13.32 10.25
CA THR A 262 -2.91 11.93 9.86
C THR A 262 -1.71 11.31 9.14
N SER A 263 -0.92 12.11 8.44
CA SER A 263 0.19 11.62 7.61
C SER A 263 1.40 11.17 8.44
N GLY A 264 1.45 11.54 9.72
CA GLY A 264 2.63 11.28 10.55
C GLY A 264 3.86 12.04 10.05
N ASP A 265 3.66 13.19 9.40
CA ASP A 265 4.74 14.08 8.96
C ASP A 265 4.90 15.26 9.92
N ILE A 266 6.11 15.78 10.06
CA ILE A 266 6.39 16.86 11.03
C ILE A 266 5.80 18.18 10.49
N PRO A 267 5.06 18.95 11.30
CA PRO A 267 4.60 20.27 10.89
C PRO A 267 5.76 21.16 10.44
N ALA A 268 5.59 21.82 9.29
CA ALA A 268 6.63 22.69 8.73
C ALA A 268 7.10 23.78 9.71
N LYS A 269 6.19 24.28 10.55
CA LYS A 269 6.47 25.28 11.58
C LYS A 269 7.52 24.80 12.59
N ASP A 270 7.46 23.54 13.00
CA ASP A 270 8.36 22.99 14.01
C ASP A 270 9.77 22.77 13.41
N MET A 271 9.82 22.29 12.16
CA MET A 271 11.07 22.15 11.42
C MET A 271 11.72 23.50 11.07
N GLU A 272 10.92 24.51 10.71
CA GLU A 272 11.38 25.89 10.52
C GLU A 272 11.92 26.50 11.82
N GLY A 273 11.28 26.21 12.95
CA GLY A 273 11.73 26.59 14.29
C GLY A 273 13.12 26.04 14.58
N LEU A 274 13.31 24.73 14.41
CA LEU A 274 14.61 24.09 14.54
C LEU A 274 15.66 24.73 13.60
N MET A 275 15.34 24.92 12.32
CA MET A 275 16.26 25.49 11.34
C MET A 275 16.66 26.94 11.67
N LYS A 276 15.76 27.71 12.29
CA LYS A 276 16.06 29.08 12.77
C LYS A 276 17.06 29.08 13.92
N GLU A 277 16.95 28.13 14.85
CA GLU A 277 17.92 27.98 15.95
C GLU A 277 19.29 27.51 15.44
N LEU A 278 19.30 26.59 14.46
CA LEU A 278 20.51 26.10 13.79
C LEU A 278 21.26 27.23 13.05
N LYS A 279 20.55 28.03 12.24
CA LYS A 279 21.13 29.21 11.57
C LYS A 279 21.65 30.25 12.55
N GLY A 280 20.96 30.42 13.68
CA GLY A 280 21.37 31.32 14.76
C GLY A 280 22.56 30.81 15.59
N GLY A 281 22.98 29.55 15.39
CA GLY A 281 24.08 28.93 16.14
C GLY A 281 23.82 28.80 17.64
N ARG A 282 22.54 28.77 18.07
CA ARG A 282 22.12 28.70 19.48
C ARG A 282 21.97 27.25 19.91
N TYR A 283 23.00 26.69 20.56
CA TYR A 283 23.01 25.29 21.00
C TYR A 283 21.87 24.93 21.95
N GLU A 284 21.59 25.77 22.95
CA GLU A 284 20.47 25.55 23.89
C GLU A 284 19.11 25.59 23.18
N GLY A 285 18.98 26.42 22.13
CA GLY A 285 17.78 26.47 21.30
C GLY A 285 17.55 25.16 20.56
N MET A 286 18.59 24.65 19.90
CA MET A 286 18.56 23.34 19.24
C MET A 286 18.21 22.21 20.20
N GLN A 287 18.81 22.16 21.40
CA GLN A 287 18.51 21.13 22.39
C GLN A 287 17.03 21.10 22.77
N ARG A 288 16.42 22.27 22.95
CA ARG A 288 15.01 22.39 23.29
C ARG A 288 14.12 21.91 22.15
N GLU A 289 14.33 22.43 20.93
CA GLU A 289 13.52 22.08 19.77
C GLU A 289 13.62 20.58 19.42
N VAL A 290 14.83 20.00 19.48
CA VAL A 290 15.02 18.55 19.28
C VAL A 290 14.34 17.75 20.40
N GLY A 291 14.44 18.21 21.65
CA GLY A 291 13.75 17.58 22.77
C GLY A 291 12.23 17.60 22.63
N ASP A 292 11.67 18.73 22.18
CA ASP A 292 10.24 18.92 21.96
C ASP A 292 9.74 18.04 20.79
N LEU A 293 10.51 17.92 19.71
CA LEU A 293 10.19 17.03 18.58
C LEU A 293 10.16 15.55 19.00
N ILE A 294 11.18 15.09 19.75
CA ILE A 294 11.24 13.71 20.24
C ILE A 294 10.12 13.45 21.25
N ALA A 295 9.85 14.40 22.15
CA ALA A 295 8.73 14.32 23.11
C ALA A 295 7.36 14.31 22.41
N GLY A 296 7.25 14.96 21.25
CA GLY A 296 6.10 14.89 20.35
C GLY A 296 5.91 13.54 19.66
N GLY A 297 6.86 12.61 19.79
CA GLY A 297 6.79 11.27 19.22
C GLY A 297 7.21 11.19 17.75
N TRP A 298 7.88 12.22 17.22
CA TRP A 298 8.41 12.21 15.86
C TRP A 298 9.68 11.34 15.78
N SER A 299 9.77 10.50 14.74
CA SER A 299 10.93 9.62 14.60
C SER A 299 12.18 10.41 14.20
N GLY A 300 13.34 9.96 14.69
CA GLY A 300 14.60 10.61 14.35
C GLY A 300 14.89 10.59 12.85
N SER A 301 14.50 9.54 12.15
CA SER A 301 14.65 9.44 10.69
C SER A 301 13.86 10.52 9.95
N LEU A 302 12.66 10.85 10.42
CA LEU A 302 11.83 11.88 9.80
C LEU A 302 12.39 13.29 10.05
N ILE A 303 12.89 13.54 11.27
CA ILE A 303 13.57 14.79 11.62
C ILE A 303 14.82 14.98 10.75
N LEU A 304 15.62 13.93 10.57
CA LEU A 304 16.82 13.98 9.70
C LEU A 304 16.46 14.24 8.23
N LYS A 305 15.43 13.58 7.70
CA LYS A 305 14.95 13.81 6.33
C LYS A 305 14.51 15.27 6.14
N GLY A 306 13.63 15.77 7.01
CA GLY A 306 13.16 17.15 6.93
C GLY A 306 14.29 18.18 7.10
N LEU A 307 15.27 17.89 7.97
CA LEU A 307 16.44 18.75 8.12
C LEU A 307 17.31 18.77 6.86
N SER A 308 17.52 17.61 6.21
CA SER A 308 18.25 17.52 4.94
C SER A 308 17.57 18.33 3.84
N ASP A 309 16.25 18.22 3.71
CA ASP A 309 15.47 18.95 2.70
C ASP A 309 15.61 20.47 2.91
N LEU A 310 15.46 20.94 4.16
CA LEU A 310 15.64 22.35 4.52
C LEU A 310 17.08 22.85 4.28
N VAL A 311 18.10 22.02 4.51
CA VAL A 311 19.50 22.38 4.26
C VAL A 311 19.76 22.50 2.75
N VAL A 312 19.23 21.59 1.94
CA VAL A 312 19.37 21.63 0.47
C VAL A 312 18.74 22.91 -0.10
N GLU A 313 17.57 23.30 0.40
CA GLU A 313 16.86 24.53 0.00
C GLU A 313 17.45 25.81 0.62
N SER A 314 18.35 25.68 1.60
CA SER A 314 18.94 26.83 2.28
C SER A 314 20.03 27.54 1.45
N GLY A 315 20.39 28.76 1.86
CA GLY A 315 21.51 29.52 1.31
C GLY A 315 22.91 29.09 1.77
N MET A 316 23.06 27.88 2.33
CA MET A 316 24.38 27.34 2.73
C MET A 316 25.28 27.13 1.49
N GLY A 317 26.60 27.30 1.65
CA GLY A 317 27.55 27.02 0.56
C GLY A 317 27.60 25.53 0.18
N ASP A 318 27.94 25.22 -1.07
CA ASP A 318 27.92 23.84 -1.59
C ASP A 318 28.78 22.86 -0.79
N LEU A 319 29.94 23.30 -0.29
CA LEU A 319 30.80 22.49 0.56
C LEU A 319 30.13 22.16 1.90
N GLY A 320 29.51 23.16 2.54
CA GLY A 320 28.75 22.97 3.78
C GLY A 320 27.55 22.03 3.57
N LYS A 321 26.83 22.20 2.47
CA LYS A 321 25.73 21.28 2.09
C LYS A 321 26.25 19.85 1.92
N ALA A 322 27.37 19.66 1.23
CA ALA A 322 27.97 18.34 1.03
C ALA A 322 28.38 17.68 2.36
N GLU A 323 29.01 18.43 3.27
CA GLU A 323 29.38 17.92 4.61
C GLU A 323 28.15 17.51 5.42
N VAL A 324 27.10 18.33 5.43
CA VAL A 324 25.84 18.00 6.12
C VAL A 324 25.19 16.76 5.52
N CYS A 325 25.07 16.68 4.19
CA CYS A 325 24.47 15.51 3.53
C CYS A 325 25.23 14.21 3.84
N LEU A 326 26.57 14.26 3.86
CA LEU A 326 27.39 13.11 4.26
C LEU A 326 27.09 12.71 5.71
N LYS A 327 27.00 13.69 6.61
CA LYS A 327 26.70 13.49 8.02
C LYS A 327 25.30 12.91 8.26
N VAL A 328 24.30 13.37 7.51
CA VAL A 328 22.94 12.81 7.53
C VAL A 328 22.95 11.34 7.11
N GLY A 329 23.69 10.97 6.06
CA GLY A 329 23.81 9.57 5.65
C GLY A 329 24.46 8.66 6.71
N GLU A 330 25.49 9.15 7.41
CA GLU A 330 26.07 8.44 8.55
C GLU A 330 25.09 8.30 9.72
N ALA A 331 24.32 9.37 9.98
CA ALA A 331 23.32 9.42 11.04
C ALA A 331 22.16 8.45 10.78
N GLU A 332 21.63 8.40 9.55
CA GLU A 332 20.59 7.43 9.16
C GLU A 332 21.06 5.99 9.36
N ARG A 333 22.30 5.68 8.97
CA ARG A 333 22.88 4.35 9.21
C ARG A 333 22.91 4.01 10.69
N ARG A 334 23.34 4.96 11.55
CA ARG A 334 23.36 4.76 13.01
C ARG A 334 21.97 4.54 13.58
N LEU A 335 20.95 5.26 13.11
CA LEU A 335 19.56 5.05 13.53
C LEU A 335 19.08 3.63 13.17
N ILE A 336 19.37 3.17 11.94
CA ILE A 336 19.01 1.81 11.49
C ILE A 336 19.73 0.74 12.32
N GLU A 337 20.96 0.99 12.73
CA GLU A 337 21.75 0.09 13.61
C GLU A 337 21.31 0.14 15.09
N GLY A 338 20.29 0.93 15.45
CA GLY A 338 19.75 1.03 16.80
C GLY A 338 20.43 2.11 17.68
N GLY A 339 21.02 3.12 17.06
CA GLY A 339 21.56 4.29 17.75
C GLY A 339 20.49 5.12 18.44
N GLU A 340 20.88 5.83 19.49
CA GLU A 340 20.01 6.70 20.26
C GLU A 340 19.65 7.96 19.45
N GLU A 341 18.35 8.25 19.31
CA GLU A 341 17.84 9.26 18.38
C GLU A 341 18.30 10.67 18.74
N TRP A 342 18.24 11.06 20.02
CA TRP A 342 18.57 12.40 20.46
C TRP A 342 20.03 12.74 20.15
N LEU A 343 20.98 11.89 20.51
CA LEU A 343 22.42 12.07 20.25
C LEU A 343 22.72 12.17 18.75
N VAL A 344 22.07 11.34 17.94
CA VAL A 344 22.29 11.31 16.49
C VAL A 344 21.80 12.61 15.84
N ILE A 345 20.60 13.09 16.21
CA ILE A 345 20.05 14.35 15.68
C ILE A 345 20.90 15.54 16.16
N MET A 346 21.35 15.52 17.41
CA MET A 346 22.22 16.56 17.98
C MET A 346 23.58 16.66 17.27
N ASP A 347 24.18 15.52 16.90
CA ASP A 347 25.44 15.45 16.11
C ASP A 347 25.26 16.10 14.73
N VAL A 348 24.15 15.78 14.04
CA VAL A 348 23.81 16.39 12.74
C VAL A 348 23.53 17.88 12.88
N GLY A 349 22.72 18.28 13.88
CA GLY A 349 22.42 19.69 14.15
C GLY A 349 23.68 20.52 14.40
N GLY A 350 24.65 19.98 15.16
CA GLY A 350 25.96 20.61 15.34
C GLY A 350 26.74 20.80 14.04
N CYS A 351 26.69 19.83 13.13
CA CYS A 351 27.28 19.93 11.79
C CYS A 351 26.60 21.03 10.95
N VAL A 352 25.27 21.10 10.98
CA VAL A 352 24.51 22.16 10.29
C VAL A 352 24.87 23.54 10.82
N MET A 353 24.97 23.72 12.14
CA MET A 353 25.43 24.98 12.74
C MET A 353 26.81 25.39 12.27
N LYS A 354 27.75 24.43 12.18
CA LYS A 354 29.11 24.68 11.68
C LYS A 354 29.08 25.13 10.21
N GLY A 355 28.30 24.46 9.35
CA GLY A 355 28.16 24.83 7.94
C GLY A 355 27.63 26.25 7.72
N PHE A 356 26.69 26.71 8.55
CA PHE A 356 26.20 28.09 8.50
C PHE A 356 27.20 29.13 9.01
N ARG A 357 28.12 28.76 9.92
CA ARG A 357 29.17 29.65 10.41
C ARG A 357 30.33 29.82 9.43
N GLU A 358 30.58 28.84 8.58
CA GLU A 358 31.66 28.90 7.57
C GLU A 358 31.23 29.58 6.27
N THR A 359 29.92 29.75 6.06
CA THR A 359 29.35 30.42 4.87
C THR A 359 29.15 31.93 5.07
N ASN A 360 28.99 32.40 6.33
CA ASN A 360 28.92 33.82 6.70
C ASN A 360 30.29 34.33 7.13
#